data_AF-A0AAV5M5X0-F1
#
_entry.id   AF-A0AAV5M5X0-F1
#
_cell.length_a   1.000
_cell.length_b   1.000
_cell.length_c   1.000
_cell.angle_alpha   90.00
_cell.angle_beta   90.00
_cell.angle_gamma   90.00
#
_symmetry.space_group_name_H-M   'P 1'
#
loop_
_entity.id
_entity.type
_entity.pdbx_description
1 polymer ?
#
loop_
_entity_poly.entity_id
_entity_poly.type
_entity_poly.pdbx_seq_one_letter_code
_entity_poly.pdbx_strand_id
1 'polypeptide(L)'
;MTPQSPKPSCHDVITGKWTPSAADRAAGRVPGYGVITNIINGGIECGKGQNAQVADRIGFYKRYCDLLKVGYGNNLDCYNQKPFA
;
A
#
# COMPACT_ATOMS: atom_id res chain seq x y z
N MET A 1 8.97 8.32 6.66
CA MET A 1 8.46 9.70 6.65
C MET A 1 8.88 10.47 5.40
N THR A 2 10.03 10.14 4.79
CA THR A 2 10.54 10.86 3.62
C THR A 2 9.91 10.34 2.33
N PRO A 3 9.28 11.20 1.50
CA PRO A 3 8.86 10.82 0.15
C PRO A 3 10.08 10.63 -0.77
N GLN A 4 9.94 9.80 -1.80
CA GLN A 4 10.96 9.58 -2.82
C GLN A 4 10.27 9.54 -4.17
N SER A 5 10.21 10.69 -4.86
CA SER A 5 9.45 10.84 -6.11
C SER A 5 9.78 9.69 -7.09
N PRO A 6 8.76 9.00 -7.65
CA PRO A 6 7.32 9.31 -7.62
C PRO A 6 6.55 8.81 -6.39
N LYS A 7 7.20 8.11 -5.45
CA LYS A 7 6.57 7.52 -4.28
C LYS A 7 6.25 8.60 -3.23
N PRO A 8 5.00 8.68 -2.71
CA PRO A 8 4.73 9.46 -1.51
C PRO A 8 5.39 8.81 -0.29
N SER A 9 5.37 9.48 0.85
CA SER A 9 5.78 8.82 2.09
C SER A 9 4.70 7.84 2.54
N CYS A 10 5.09 6.69 3.10
CA CYS A 10 4.12 5.74 3.68
C CYS A 10 3.24 6.40 4.76
N HIS A 11 3.80 7.39 5.46
CA HIS A 11 3.08 8.14 6.48
C HIS A 11 1.95 8.99 5.90
N ASP A 12 2.21 9.72 4.81
CA ASP A 12 1.16 10.55 4.21
C ASP A 12 0.05 9.69 3.63
N VAL A 13 0.36 8.47 3.18
CA VAL A 13 -0.66 7.48 2.80
C VAL A 13 -1.54 7.11 4.00
N ILE A 14 -0.95 6.61 5.10
CA ILE A 14 -1.75 6.05 6.21
C ILE A 14 -2.47 7.15 7.03
N THR A 15 -1.95 8.37 7.03
CA THR A 15 -2.60 9.53 7.69
C THR A 15 -3.57 10.29 6.79
N GLY A 16 -3.81 9.81 5.56
CA GLY A 16 -4.78 10.40 4.63
C GLY A 16 -4.34 11.74 4.01
N LYS A 17 -3.06 12.09 4.10
CA LYS A 17 -2.50 13.33 3.52
C LYS A 17 -2.12 13.18 2.05
N TRP A 18 -1.85 11.96 1.58
CA TRP A 18 -1.55 11.71 0.18
C TRP A 18 -2.84 11.62 -0.65
N THR A 19 -2.94 12.45 -1.68
CA THR A 19 -3.98 12.37 -2.70
C THR A 19 -3.39 11.73 -3.96
N PRO A 20 -3.93 10.59 -4.45
CA PRO A 20 -3.42 9.94 -5.65
C PRO A 20 -3.51 10.86 -6.88
N SER A 21 -2.47 10.86 -7.70
CA SER A 21 -2.53 11.52 -9.02
C SER A 21 -3.48 10.76 -9.98
N ALA A 22 -3.75 11.34 -11.14
CA ALA A 22 -4.47 10.61 -12.20
C ALA A 22 -3.72 9.34 -12.64
N ALA A 23 -2.39 9.40 -12.72
CA ALA A 23 -1.54 8.27 -13.06
C ALA A 23 -1.58 7.17 -11.98
N ASP A 24 -1.68 7.55 -10.70
CA ASP A 24 -1.83 6.59 -9.60
C ASP A 24 -3.16 5.85 -9.69
N ARG A 25 -4.26 6.58 -9.91
CA ARG A 25 -5.59 5.96 -10.05
C ARG A 25 -5.65 5.03 -11.24
N ALA A 26 -5.11 5.43 -12.40
CA ALA A 26 -5.03 4.59 -13.58
C ALA A 26 -4.17 3.32 -13.36
N ALA A 27 -3.17 3.41 -12.47
CA ALA A 27 -2.33 2.30 -12.05
C ALA A 27 -2.94 1.46 -10.90
N GLY A 28 -4.16 1.76 -10.46
CA GLY A 28 -4.80 1.10 -9.32
C GLY A 28 -4.23 1.49 -7.95
N ARG A 29 -3.31 2.45 -7.89
CA ARG A 29 -2.69 2.92 -6.63
C ARG A 29 -3.63 3.91 -5.94
N VAL A 30 -4.37 3.41 -4.96
CA VAL A 30 -5.33 4.16 -4.14
C VAL A 30 -4.95 4.09 -2.65
N PRO A 31 -5.45 5.00 -1.79
CA PRO A 31 -5.07 5.03 -0.38
C PRO A 31 -5.42 3.73 0.34
N GLY A 32 -4.47 3.20 1.11
CA GLY A 32 -4.61 1.96 1.87
C GLY A 32 -3.27 1.28 2.12
N TYR A 33 -3.29 0.18 2.86
CA TYR A 33 -2.07 -0.55 3.22
C TYR A 33 -1.35 -1.16 2.00
N GLY A 34 -2.10 -1.47 0.94
CA GLY A 34 -1.57 -2.01 -0.30
C GLY A 34 -0.57 -1.08 -0.98
N VAL A 35 -0.90 0.22 -1.10
CA VAL A 35 0.03 1.17 -1.73
C VAL A 35 1.27 1.42 -0.86
N ILE A 36 1.18 1.22 0.46
CA ILE A 36 2.36 1.23 1.36
C ILE A 36 3.30 0.07 1.03
N THR A 37 2.75 -1.13 0.79
CA THR A 37 3.54 -2.27 0.32
C THR A 37 4.19 -1.96 -1.04
N ASN A 38 3.47 -1.30 -1.94
CA ASN A 38 3.99 -0.86 -3.24
C ASN A 38 5.14 0.14 -3.11
N ILE A 39 5.07 1.08 -2.17
CA ILE A 39 6.17 2.02 -1.88
C ILE A 39 7.43 1.27 -1.41
N ILE A 40 7.27 0.30 -0.50
CA ILE A 40 8.36 -0.46 0.12
C ILE A 40 9.07 -1.37 -0.90
N ASN A 41 8.32 -2.21 -1.63
CA ASN A 41 8.92 -3.22 -2.50
C ASN A 41 8.05 -3.58 -3.72
N GLY A 42 7.33 -2.60 -4.27
CA GLY A 42 6.34 -2.84 -5.32
C GLY A 42 6.88 -3.50 -6.58
N GLY A 43 8.11 -3.21 -6.99
CA GLY A 43 8.73 -3.83 -8.18
C GLY A 43 8.85 -5.35 -8.09
N ILE A 44 8.93 -5.88 -6.86
CA ILE A 44 8.99 -7.32 -6.61
C ILE A 44 7.61 -7.87 -6.32
N GLU A 45 6.82 -7.19 -5.47
CA GLU A 45 5.66 -7.77 -4.80
C GLU A 45 4.29 -7.40 -5.40
N CYS A 46 4.19 -6.29 -6.15
CA CYS A 46 2.90 -5.74 -6.59
C CYS A 46 2.65 -5.93 -8.09
N GLY A 47 1.37 -5.93 -8.48
CA GLY A 47 0.95 -5.99 -9.89
C GLY A 47 1.12 -7.36 -10.56
N LYS A 48 1.24 -8.44 -9.76
CA LYS A 48 1.49 -9.81 -10.22
C LYS A 48 0.46 -10.81 -9.68
N GLY A 49 -0.69 -10.32 -9.20
CA GLY A 49 -1.69 -11.15 -8.54
C GLY A 49 -1.31 -11.54 -7.10
N GLN A 50 -2.10 -12.44 -6.53
CA GLN A 50 -1.94 -12.89 -5.15
C GLN A 50 -0.60 -13.58 -4.92
N ASN A 51 0.11 -13.19 -3.86
CA ASN A 51 1.39 -13.78 -3.48
C ASN A 51 1.59 -13.77 -1.96
N ALA A 52 2.47 -14.67 -1.50
CA ALA A 52 2.71 -14.91 -0.08
C ALA A 52 3.33 -13.70 0.64
N GLN A 53 4.20 -12.93 -0.03
CA GLN A 53 4.89 -11.79 0.56
C GLN A 53 3.91 -10.68 0.95
N VAL A 54 3.01 -10.30 0.04
CA VAL A 54 1.96 -9.30 0.33
C VAL A 54 0.96 -9.85 1.35
N ALA A 55 0.61 -11.14 1.27
CA ALA A 55 -0.30 -11.76 2.24
C ALA A 55 0.28 -11.75 3.66
N ASP A 56 1.58 -12.00 3.81
CA ASP A 56 2.29 -11.96 5.10
C ASP A 56 2.27 -10.55 5.71
N ARG A 57 2.57 -9.52 4.90
CA ARG A 57 2.46 -8.11 5.33
C ARG A 57 1.06 -7.76 5.82
N ILE A 58 0.02 -8.18 5.08
CA ILE A 58 -1.37 -7.99 5.48
C ILE A 58 -1.68 -8.74 6.78
N GLY A 59 -1.14 -9.95 6.95
CA GLY A 59 -1.32 -10.75 8.17
C GLY A 59 -0.82 -10.03 9.43
N PHE A 60 0.41 -9.49 9.39
CA PHE A 60 0.93 -8.69 10.50
C PHE A 60 0.12 -7.41 10.73
N TYR A 61 -0.25 -6.71 9.65
CA TYR A 61 -1.05 -5.49 9.74
C TYR A 61 -2.39 -5.75 10.44
N LYS A 62 -3.13 -6.79 10.02
CA LYS A 62 -4.40 -7.17 10.66
C LYS A 62 -4.22 -7.52 12.14
N ARG A 63 -3.24 -8.36 12.46
CA ARG A 63 -2.94 -8.72 13.86
C ARG A 63 -2.72 -7.49 14.74
N TYR A 64 -1.94 -6.50 14.26
CA TYR A 64 -1.67 -5.30 15.06
C TYR A 64 -2.87 -4.36 15.14
N CYS A 65 -3.65 -4.23 14.07
CA CYS A 65 -4.91 -3.50 14.11
C CYS A 65 -5.89 -4.12 15.13
N ASP A 66 -6.00 -5.45 15.18
CA ASP A 66 -6.83 -6.15 16.16
C ASP A 66 -6.39 -5.88 17.60
N LEU A 67 -5.08 -5.97 17.87
CA LEU A 67 -4.52 -5.68 19.19
C LEU A 67 -4.76 -4.23 19.61
N LEU A 68 -4.68 -3.29 18.67
CA LEU A 68 -4.94 -1.86 18.90
C LEU A 68 -6.43 -1.49 18.85
N LYS A 69 -7.31 -2.44 18.50
CA LYS A 69 -8.76 -2.24 18.33
C LYS A 69 -9.11 -1.13 17.33
N VAL A 70 -8.41 -1.11 16.19
CA VAL A 70 -8.66 -0.17 15.09
C VAL A 70 -9.02 -0.93 13.82
N GLY A 71 -9.78 -0.29 12.93
CA GLY A 71 -10.11 -0.88 11.63
C GLY A 71 -8.89 -0.98 10.71
N TYR A 72 -8.91 -1.96 9.80
CA TYR A 72 -7.84 -2.15 8.79
C TYR A 72 -7.91 -1.12 7.65
N GLY A 73 -9.07 -0.50 7.45
CA GLY A 73 -9.37 0.24 6.23
C GLY A 73 -9.51 -0.70 5.02
N ASN A 74 -9.55 -0.08 3.84
CA ASN A 74 -9.69 -0.77 2.55
C ASN A 74 -8.36 -0.82 1.79
N ASN A 75 -8.34 -1.48 0.62
CA ASN A 75 -7.20 -1.53 -0.29
C ASN A 75 -5.93 -2.08 0.40
N LEU A 76 -6.08 -3.24 1.06
CA LEU A 76 -5.00 -3.84 1.87
C LEU A 76 -3.90 -4.46 1.02
N ASP A 77 -4.21 -4.89 -0.19
CA ASP A 77 -3.26 -5.50 -1.11
C ASP A 77 -2.83 -4.56 -2.23
N CYS A 78 -1.75 -4.96 -2.90
CA CYS A 78 -1.28 -4.34 -4.13
C CYS A 78 -1.26 -5.33 -5.31
N TYR A 79 -2.07 -6.39 -5.27
CA TYR A 79 -2.01 -7.48 -6.24
C TYR A 79 -2.22 -6.99 -7.67
N ASN A 80 -3.09 -5.99 -7.83
CA ASN A 80 -3.45 -5.40 -9.12
C ASN A 80 -2.91 -3.95 -9.28
N GLN A 81 -2.04 -3.50 -8.39
CA GLN A 81 -1.44 -2.15 -8.50
C GLN A 81 -0.17 -2.20 -9.34
N LYS A 82 -0.06 -1.32 -10.34
CA LYS A 82 1.21 -1.17 -11.07
C LYS A 82 2.27 -0.61 -10.12
N PRO A 83 3.48 -1.20 -10.06
CA PRO A 83 4.57 -0.69 -9.24
C PRO A 83 4.86 0.80 -9.49
N PHE A 84 5.26 1.53 -8.44
CA PHE A 84 5.95 2.80 -8.64
C PHE A 84 7.28 2.54 -9.36
N ALA A 85 7.57 3.35 -10.39
CA ALA A 85 8.85 3.34 -11.10
C ALA A 85 9.93 4.06 -10.28
#